data_AF-A0A0F9A5L8-F1
#
_entry.id   AF-A0A0F9A5L8-F1
#
_cell.length_a   1.000
_cell.length_b   1.000
_cell.length_c   1.000
_cell.angle_alpha   90.00
_cell.angle_beta   90.00
_cell.angle_gamma   90.00
#
_symmetry.space_group_name_H-M   'P 1'
#
loop_
_entity.id
_entity.type
_entity.pdbx_description
1 polymer ?
#
loop_
_entity_poly.entity_id
_entity_poly.type
_entity_poly.pdbx_seq_one_letter_code
_entity_poly.pdbx_strand_id
1 'polypeptide(L)'
;MIKLSTLLIASAVFSGSVFFSAPVKADDQLAISICEYIAADDKNRLRDKLKTSRVKIRNIYDAVLCNGNNLLRHAIASNAT
;
A
#
# COMPACT_ATOMS: atom_id res chain seq x y z
N MET A 1 -42.63 -33.90 -28.97
CA MET A 1 -42.54 -33.84 -27.50
C MET A 1 -41.08 -33.56 -27.12
N ILE A 2 -40.69 -32.29 -27.19
CA ILE A 2 -39.32 -31.85 -26.90
C ILE A 2 -39.31 -31.51 -25.41
N LYS A 3 -38.56 -32.30 -24.62
CA LYS A 3 -38.54 -32.23 -23.15
C LYS A 3 -37.95 -30.90 -22.71
N LEU A 4 -38.73 -30.16 -21.91
CA LEU A 4 -38.37 -28.93 -21.20
C LEU A 4 -37.06 -29.05 -20.38
N SER A 5 -36.63 -30.29 -20.11
CA SER A 5 -35.40 -30.65 -19.39
C SER A 5 -34.11 -30.25 -20.10
N THR A 6 -34.08 -30.15 -21.43
CA THR A 6 -32.83 -29.87 -22.18
C THR A 6 -32.48 -28.38 -22.24
N LEU A 7 -33.39 -27.47 -21.88
CA LEU A 7 -33.12 -26.02 -21.86
C LEU A 7 -32.50 -25.54 -20.53
N LEU A 8 -32.58 -26.32 -19.46
CA LEU A 8 -32.01 -25.95 -18.16
C LEU A 8 -30.53 -26.32 -18.00
N ILE A 9 -30.00 -27.18 -18.88
CA ILE A 9 -28.63 -27.71 -18.75
C ILE A 9 -27.61 -26.83 -19.52
N ALA A 10 -28.07 -25.99 -20.45
CA ALA A 10 -27.20 -25.20 -21.32
C ALA A 10 -26.68 -23.88 -20.70
N SER A 11 -27.14 -23.49 -19.51
CA SER A 11 -26.78 -22.20 -18.89
C SER A 11 -25.73 -22.29 -17.78
N ALA A 12 -25.10 -23.45 -17.56
CA ALA A 12 -24.32 -23.71 -16.35
C ALA A 12 -22.78 -23.67 -16.50
N VAL A 13 -22.23 -23.07 -17.56
CA VAL A 13 -20.76 -22.91 -17.67
C VAL A 13 -20.38 -21.55 -18.24
N PHE A 14 -20.74 -20.48 -17.54
CA PHE A 14 -20.13 -19.16 -17.77
C PHE A 14 -20.06 -18.36 -16.48
N SER A 15 -19.23 -18.79 -15.53
CA SER A 15 -18.85 -18.00 -14.34
C SER A 15 -17.69 -18.72 -13.66
N GLY A 16 -16.51 -18.16 -13.47
CA GLY A 16 -16.01 -16.85 -13.83
C GLY A 16 -14.49 -16.89 -13.80
N SER A 17 -13.86 -16.11 -14.67
CA SER A 17 -12.47 -15.71 -14.45
C SER A 17 -12.47 -14.85 -13.18
N VAL A 18 -12.16 -15.46 -12.04
CA VAL A 18 -11.81 -14.72 -10.83
C VAL A 18 -10.54 -13.94 -11.15
N PHE A 19 -10.70 -12.67 -11.51
CA PHE A 19 -9.61 -11.71 -11.48
C PHE A 19 -9.19 -11.62 -10.02
N PHE A 20 -8.19 -12.41 -9.64
CA PHE A 20 -7.48 -12.26 -8.38
C PHE A 20 -6.71 -10.94 -8.47
N SER A 21 -7.40 -9.83 -8.23
CA SER A 21 -6.76 -8.57 -7.90
C SER A 21 -6.17 -8.77 -6.50
N ALA A 22 -4.93 -9.24 -6.42
CA ALA A 22 -4.20 -9.23 -5.16
C ALA A 22 -4.28 -7.80 -4.58
N PRO A 23 -4.64 -7.64 -3.30
CA PRO A 23 -4.60 -6.32 -2.69
C PRO A 23 -3.16 -5.83 -2.82
N VAL A 24 -2.97 -4.74 -3.56
CA VAL A 24 -1.65 -4.14 -3.69
C VAL A 24 -1.28 -3.64 -2.29
N LYS A 25 -0.37 -4.34 -1.61
CA LYS A 25 0.17 -3.96 -0.29
C LYS A 25 1.11 -2.77 -0.44
N ALA A 26 0.62 -1.67 -0.97
CA ALA A 26 1.45 -0.57 -1.47
C ALA A 26 1.79 0.51 -0.44
N ASP A 27 1.29 0.44 0.80
CA ASP A 27 1.46 1.53 1.76
C ASP A 27 2.40 1.19 2.94
N ASP A 28 2.35 -0.03 3.47
CA ASP A 28 3.19 -0.43 4.61
C ASP A 28 4.69 -0.35 4.30
N GLN A 29 5.10 -0.79 3.10
CA GLN A 29 6.51 -0.71 2.68
C GLN A 29 7.00 0.72 2.48
N LEU A 30 6.09 1.63 2.09
CA LEU A 30 6.41 3.03 1.94
C LEU A 30 6.70 3.65 3.30
N ALA A 31 5.79 3.46 4.26
CA ALA A 31 5.92 3.92 5.63
C ALA A 31 7.21 3.40 6.28
N ILE A 32 7.50 2.10 6.17
CA ILE A 32 8.74 1.50 6.70
C ILE A 32 9.98 2.19 6.11
N SER A 33 10.05 2.32 4.78
CA SER A 33 11.22 2.94 4.15
C SER A 33 11.39 4.42 4.53
N ILE A 34 10.29 5.16 4.74
CA ILE A 34 10.33 6.54 5.20
C ILE A 34 10.91 6.62 6.62
N CYS A 35 10.45 5.75 7.52
CA CYS A 35 10.98 5.65 8.88
C CYS A 35 12.47 5.32 8.88
N GLU A 36 12.91 4.37 8.04
CA GLU A 36 14.33 4.03 7.87
C GLU A 36 15.15 5.21 7.36
N TYR A 37 14.70 5.92 6.32
CA TYR A 37 15.43 7.08 5.81
C TYR A 37 15.49 8.23 6.82
N ILE A 38 14.44 8.39 7.64
CA ILE A 38 14.45 9.36 8.74
C ILE A 38 15.44 8.93 9.81
N ALA A 39 15.44 7.66 10.23
CA ALA A 39 16.38 7.16 11.23
C ALA A 39 17.84 7.20 10.76
N ALA A 40 18.07 7.06 9.46
CA ALA A 40 19.39 7.17 8.84
C ALA A 40 19.80 8.63 8.50
N ASP A 41 18.95 9.62 8.82
CA ASP A 41 19.12 11.03 8.47
C ASP A 41 19.39 11.31 6.97
N ASP A 42 18.89 10.42 6.09
CA ASP A 42 19.11 10.52 4.65
C ASP A 42 18.00 11.32 3.99
N LYS A 43 18.17 12.65 4.04
CA LYS A 43 17.22 13.61 3.46
C LYS A 43 17.09 13.48 1.95
N ASN A 44 18.13 13.02 1.25
CA ASN A 44 18.09 12.89 -0.22
C ASN A 44 17.23 11.70 -0.63
N ARG A 45 17.49 10.53 -0.04
CA ARG A 45 16.72 9.31 -0.31
C ARG A 45 15.28 9.44 0.15
N LEU A 46 15.05 10.11 1.29
CA LEU A 46 13.69 10.45 1.75
C LEU A 46 12.94 11.28 0.71
N ARG A 47 13.55 12.38 0.23
CA ARG A 47 12.91 13.26 -0.77
C ARG A 47 12.62 12.53 -2.07
N ASP A 48 13.53 11.69 -2.53
CA ASP A 48 13.34 10.94 -3.78
C ASP A 48 12.29 9.83 -3.63
N LYS A 49 12.19 9.18 -2.47
CA LYS A 49 11.13 8.20 -2.19
C LYS A 49 9.76 8.88 -2.16
N LEU A 50 9.64 10.06 -1.55
CA LEU A 50 8.41 10.85 -1.52
C LEU A 50 8.00 11.29 -2.93
N LYS A 51 8.94 11.75 -3.76
CA LYS A 51 8.70 12.11 -5.16
C LYS A 51 8.23 10.92 -5.99
N THR A 52 8.95 9.80 -5.92
CA THR A 52 8.64 8.56 -6.66
C THR A 52 7.23 8.07 -6.35
N SER A 53 6.83 8.21 -5.08
CA SER A 53 5.54 7.74 -4.60
C SER A 53 4.45 8.82 -4.68
N ARG A 54 4.78 10.01 -5.22
CA ARG A 54 3.89 11.16 -5.40
C ARG A 54 3.12 11.57 -4.14
N VAL A 55 3.73 11.40 -2.97
CA VAL A 55 3.18 11.80 -1.67
C VAL A 55 3.84 13.07 -1.16
N LYS A 56 3.03 13.95 -0.55
CA LYS A 56 3.53 15.15 0.11
C LYS A 56 3.83 14.82 1.57
N ILE A 57 4.95 15.32 2.10
CA ILE A 57 5.31 15.16 3.51
C ILE A 57 4.17 15.57 4.46
N ARG A 58 3.44 16.64 4.12
CA ARG A 58 2.30 17.14 4.91
C ARG A 58 1.16 16.14 5.04
N ASN A 59 0.95 15.27 4.05
CA ASN A 59 -0.13 14.29 4.09
C ASN A 59 0.26 13.06 4.92
N ILE A 60 1.55 12.75 4.99
CA ILE A 60 2.06 11.57 5.69
C ILE A 60 2.54 11.89 7.11
N TYR A 61 2.73 13.17 7.45
CA TYR A 61 3.26 13.57 8.75
C TYR A 61 2.42 13.07 9.92
N ASP A 62 1.10 13.14 9.79
CA ASP A 62 0.15 12.65 10.80
C ASP A 62 -0.31 11.21 10.52
N ALA A 63 -0.25 10.75 9.28
CA ALA A 63 -0.74 9.43 8.88
C ALA A 63 0.28 8.31 9.10
N VAL A 64 1.58 8.60 9.05
CA VAL A 64 2.65 7.61 9.20
C VAL A 64 3.21 7.66 10.62
N LEU A 65 3.11 6.52 11.31
CA LEU A 65 3.65 6.33 12.66
C LEU A 65 4.84 5.37 12.60
N CYS A 66 6.02 5.86 12.94
CA CYS A 66 7.24 5.07 13.05
C CYS A 66 7.36 4.54 14.48
N ASN A 67 7.14 3.24 14.69
CA ASN A 67 7.16 2.62 16.02
C ASN A 67 6.25 3.35 17.04
N GLY A 68 5.06 3.77 16.60
CA GLY A 68 4.11 4.52 17.43
C GLY A 68 4.47 5.99 17.67
N ASN A 69 5.56 6.49 17.10
CA ASN A 69 5.94 7.90 17.15
C ASN A 69 5.65 8.60 15.81
N ASN A 70 5.30 9.89 15.87
CA ASN A 70 5.27 10.72 14.66
C ASN A 70 6.69 10.84 14.06
N LEU A 71 6.75 11.23 12.78
CA LEU A 71 8.01 11.31 12.02
C LEU A 71 9.08 12.16 12.73
N LEU A 72 8.68 13.27 13.37
CA LEU A 72 9.61 14.17 14.07
C LEU A 72 10.15 13.56 15.36
N ARG A 73 9.28 12.96 16.18
CA ARG A 73 9.69 12.26 17.40
C ARG A 73 10.58 11.07 17.06
N HIS A 74 10.29 10.38 15.96
CA HIS A 74 11.12 9.28 15.50
C HIS A 74 12.51 9.76 15.06
N ALA A 75 12.61 10.87 14.34
CA ALA A 75 13.89 11.47 13.97
C ALA A 75 14.74 11.78 15.22
N ILE A 76 14.13 12.45 16.21
CA ILE A 76 14.80 12.78 17.47
C ILE A 76 15.21 11.51 18.24
N ALA A 77 14.32 10.52 18.33
CA ALA A 77 14.60 9.25 19.01
C ALA A 77 15.70 8.43 18.33
N SER A 78 15.83 8.55 17.00
CA SER A 78 16.88 7.92 16.20
C SER A 78 18.15 8.77 16.09
N ASN A 79 18.22 9.93 16.77
CA ASN A 79 19.33 10.88 16.70
C ASN A 79 19.64 11.36 15.27
N ALA A 80 18.59 11.48 14.44
CA ALA A 80 18.65 12.10 13.11
C ALA A 80 18.25 13.57 13.23
N THR A 81 19.14 14.49 12.84
CA THR A 81 19.03 15.94 13.12
C THR A 81 19.18 16.80 11.88
#